data_AF-A0A6F8Y1P1-F1
#
_entry.id   AF-A0A6F8Y1P1-F1
#
_cell.length_a   1.000
_cell.length_b   1.000
_cell.length_c   1.000
_cell.angle_alpha   90.00
_cell.angle_beta   90.00
_cell.angle_gamma   90.00
#
_symmetry.space_group_name_H-M   'P 1'
#
loop_
_entity.id
_entity.type
_entity.pdbx_description
1 polymer ?
#
loop_
_entity_poly.entity_id
_entity_poly.type
_entity_poly.pdbx_seq_one_letter_code
_entity_poly.pdbx_strand_id
1 'polypeptide(L)'
;MGHRAWRGRDKRILDWRPLSPLRHAIDAANAADVVVVAAAGNRPTDLGVGFPAAYDGVLAVGAVDRQGNHAEVSVTGEQLDIVAPGVDIYSTSYKGLYRKGTGTSDAAAIVAGAVALVRSKYPDLSAEEVVHRLTATATDKGPPGRDEQYGYGVLNLVAALTADVPPLGSVAPTPNSTTADAAPPGEPGRSNTGGILAALLAAAAVGVAAVFFGMRGRRRPAADARSPKPPG
;
A
#
# COMPACT_ATOMS: atom_id res chain seq x y z
N MET A 1 -1.56 -26.43 -18.55
CA MET A 1 -0.09 -26.30 -18.58
C MET A 1 0.26 -24.83 -18.34
N GLY A 2 0.87 -24.50 -17.20
CA GLY A 2 1.36 -23.15 -16.89
C GLY A 2 1.01 -22.64 -15.48
N HIS A 3 1.69 -23.12 -14.44
CA HIS A 3 1.59 -22.60 -13.06
C HIS A 3 2.95 -22.04 -12.62
N ARG A 4 3.19 -20.73 -12.76
CA ARG A 4 4.46 -20.08 -12.36
C ARG A 4 4.29 -18.56 -12.13
N ALA A 5 3.62 -18.15 -11.06
CA ALA A 5 3.62 -16.74 -10.65
C ALA A 5 4.14 -16.51 -9.22
N TRP A 6 4.16 -17.53 -8.35
CA TRP A 6 4.71 -17.41 -7.00
C TRP A 6 6.00 -18.23 -6.77
N ARG A 7 6.43 -18.96 -7.80
CA ARG A 7 7.52 -19.95 -7.74
C ARG A 7 8.73 -19.54 -8.59
N GLY A 8 9.07 -18.25 -8.57
CA GLY A 8 10.03 -17.60 -9.46
C GLY A 8 11.25 -16.99 -8.78
N ARG A 9 11.89 -17.71 -7.85
CA ARG A 9 13.28 -17.44 -7.45
C ARG A 9 14.11 -18.71 -7.74
N ASP A 10 15.31 -18.50 -8.28
CA ASP A 10 16.11 -19.46 -9.04
C ASP A 10 16.20 -20.85 -8.38
N LYS A 11 15.68 -21.89 -9.05
CA LYS A 11 15.78 -23.30 -8.62
C LYS A 11 17.08 -23.97 -9.07
N ARG A 12 18.07 -23.22 -9.54
CA ARG A 12 19.36 -23.78 -9.93
C ARG A 12 20.30 -23.79 -8.73
N ILE A 13 20.09 -24.79 -7.88
CA ILE A 13 21.10 -25.66 -7.27
C ILE A 13 20.30 -26.66 -6.44
N LEU A 14 20.34 -27.92 -6.87
CA LEU A 14 20.05 -29.09 -6.03
C LEU A 14 21.09 -29.10 -4.90
N ASP A 15 20.87 -28.31 -3.85
CA ASP A 15 21.65 -28.39 -2.63
C ASP A 15 21.18 -29.64 -1.88
N TRP A 16 22.01 -30.69 -1.85
CA TRP A 16 21.73 -31.96 -1.15
C TRP A 16 21.70 -31.82 0.38
N ARG A 17 21.71 -30.60 0.90
CA ARG A 17 21.53 -30.33 2.32
C ARG A 17 20.05 -30.50 2.68
N PRO A 18 19.71 -31.32 3.69
CA PRO A 18 18.33 -31.34 4.17
C PRO A 18 17.95 -29.92 4.58
N LEU A 19 16.85 -29.40 4.00
CA LEU A 19 16.30 -28.10 4.40
C LEU A 19 16.10 -28.12 5.92
N SER A 20 16.26 -26.96 6.58
CA SER A 20 16.03 -26.87 8.03
C SER A 20 14.63 -27.44 8.37
N PRO A 21 14.43 -28.06 9.55
CA PRO A 21 13.10 -28.54 9.95
C PRO A 21 12.02 -27.46 9.82
N LEU A 22 12.40 -26.20 10.09
CA LEU A 22 11.53 -25.04 9.90
C LEU A 22 11.15 -24.83 8.43
N ARG A 23 12.11 -24.87 7.49
CA ARG A 23 11.83 -24.75 6.06
C ARG A 23 10.93 -25.89 5.54
N HIS A 24 11.18 -27.12 5.96
CA HIS A 24 10.31 -28.25 5.62
C HIS A 24 8.87 -28.06 6.12
N ALA A 25 8.68 -27.51 7.33
CA ALA A 25 7.36 -27.22 7.86
C ALA A 25 6.62 -26.13 7.05
N ILE A 26 7.35 -25.09 6.61
CA ILE A 26 6.80 -24.05 5.72
C ILE A 26 6.40 -24.64 4.36
N ASP A 27 7.26 -25.45 3.74
CA ASP A 27 6.95 -26.09 2.46
C ASP A 27 5.73 -27.02 2.58
N ALA A 28 5.60 -27.76 3.68
CA ALA A 28 4.45 -28.61 3.95
C ALA A 28 3.15 -27.80 4.16
N ALA A 29 3.20 -26.67 4.87
CA ALA A 29 2.06 -25.78 5.04
C ALA A 29 1.57 -25.22 3.69
N ASN A 30 2.50 -24.74 2.87
CA ASN A 30 2.18 -24.24 1.53
C ASN A 30 1.61 -25.33 0.62
N ALA A 31 2.18 -26.54 0.66
CA ALA A 31 1.65 -27.68 -0.10
C ALA A 31 0.24 -28.11 0.35
N ALA A 32 -0.12 -27.83 1.60
CA ALA A 32 -1.45 -28.03 2.16
C ALA A 32 -2.39 -26.82 1.97
N ASP A 33 -2.03 -25.87 1.10
CA ASP A 33 -2.83 -24.68 0.79
C ASP A 33 -3.09 -23.80 2.03
N VAL A 34 -2.12 -23.72 2.95
CA VAL A 34 -2.13 -22.84 4.12
C VAL A 34 -1.30 -21.60 3.84
N VAL A 35 -1.90 -20.41 4.03
CA VAL A 35 -1.16 -19.15 4.00
C VAL A 35 -0.36 -19.00 5.31
N VAL A 36 0.97 -18.98 5.20
CA VAL A 36 1.85 -18.67 6.34
C VAL A 36 2.12 -17.17 6.37
N VAL A 37 1.78 -16.50 7.47
CA VAL A 37 2.04 -15.07 7.69
C VAL A 37 3.09 -14.90 8.79
N ALA A 38 4.10 -14.07 8.56
CA ALA A 38 5.15 -13.83 9.55
C ALA A 38 5.60 -12.37 9.61
N ALA A 39 5.97 -11.94 10.80
CA ALA A 39 6.48 -10.59 11.06
C ALA A 39 7.90 -10.42 10.52
N ALA A 40 8.17 -9.26 9.91
CA ALA A 40 9.46 -8.99 9.26
C ALA A 40 10.63 -8.82 10.25
N GLY A 41 10.35 -8.33 11.46
CA GLY A 41 11.35 -8.02 12.48
C GLY A 41 11.12 -6.63 13.12
N ASN A 42 11.74 -6.40 14.28
CA ASN A 42 11.55 -5.18 15.09
C ASN A 42 12.87 -4.44 15.40
N ARG A 43 13.95 -4.74 14.66
CA ARG A 43 15.25 -4.10 14.82
C ARG A 43 15.65 -3.48 13.49
N PRO A 44 15.46 -2.16 13.28
CA PRO A 44 15.71 -1.52 11.99
C PRO A 44 17.18 -1.58 11.54
N THR A 45 18.10 -1.97 12.43
CA THR A 45 19.52 -2.21 12.12
C THR A 45 19.80 -3.59 11.53
N ASP A 46 18.83 -4.51 11.55
CA ASP A 46 18.99 -5.83 10.93
C ASP A 46 19.09 -5.64 9.40
N LEU A 47 19.98 -6.41 8.76
CA LEU A 47 20.31 -6.24 7.33
C LEU A 47 19.23 -6.75 6.37
N GLY A 48 18.10 -7.23 6.89
CA GLY A 48 17.01 -7.77 6.10
C GLY A 48 15.98 -8.49 6.97
N VAL A 49 14.88 -8.86 6.33
CA VAL A 49 13.75 -9.58 6.94
C VAL A 49 14.21 -10.85 7.64
N GLY A 50 13.73 -11.09 8.86
CA GLY A 50 14.09 -12.27 9.65
C GLY A 50 13.39 -13.56 9.19
N PHE A 51 13.98 -14.73 9.48
CA PHE A 51 13.27 -16.00 9.31
C PHE A 51 12.22 -16.22 10.41
N PRO A 52 11.04 -16.78 10.10
CA PRO A 52 10.67 -17.41 8.83
C PRO A 52 10.10 -16.45 7.76
N ALA A 53 9.88 -15.16 8.04
CA ALA A 53 9.32 -14.22 7.06
C ALA A 53 10.15 -14.12 5.78
N ALA A 54 11.47 -14.28 5.87
CA ALA A 54 12.36 -14.29 4.70
C ALA A 54 12.29 -15.56 3.82
N TYR A 55 11.56 -16.60 4.21
CA TYR A 55 11.40 -17.77 3.34
C TYR A 55 10.41 -17.50 2.20
N ASP A 56 10.80 -17.88 0.97
CA ASP A 56 9.85 -18.13 -0.12
C ASP A 56 8.74 -19.04 0.41
N GLY A 57 7.48 -18.66 0.19
CA GLY A 57 6.40 -19.40 0.83
C GLY A 57 5.74 -18.70 2.01
N VAL A 58 6.25 -17.54 2.45
CA VAL A 58 5.74 -16.85 3.63
C VAL A 58 5.37 -15.42 3.25
N LEU A 59 4.17 -14.99 3.63
CA LEU A 59 3.73 -13.61 3.51
C LEU A 59 4.43 -12.78 4.59
N ALA A 60 5.47 -12.04 4.21
CA ALA A 60 6.29 -11.23 5.10
C ALA A 60 5.63 -9.86 5.37
N VAL A 61 5.41 -9.56 6.65
CA VAL A 61 4.63 -8.39 7.06
C VAL A 61 5.48 -7.38 7.86
N GLY A 62 5.57 -6.17 7.33
CA GLY A 62 6.15 -5.00 8.00
C GLY A 62 5.09 -4.15 8.69
N ALA A 63 5.53 -3.11 9.39
CA ALA A 63 4.66 -2.26 10.19
C ALA A 63 4.63 -0.81 9.69
N VAL A 64 3.44 -0.20 9.75
CA VAL A 64 3.23 1.24 9.58
C VAL A 64 2.55 1.85 10.80
N ASP A 65 2.69 3.16 10.95
CA ASP A 65 1.95 3.96 11.91
C ASP A 65 0.50 4.25 11.44
N ARG A 66 -0.25 5.04 12.23
CA ARG A 66 -1.64 5.41 11.92
C ARG A 66 -1.76 6.27 10.64
N GLN A 67 -0.71 6.99 10.28
CA GLN A 67 -0.63 7.80 9.07
C GLN A 67 -0.18 6.96 7.87
N GLY A 68 0.14 5.69 8.10
CA GLY A 68 0.67 4.77 7.12
C GLY A 68 2.13 5.05 6.78
N ASN A 69 2.88 5.76 7.63
CA ASN A 69 4.33 5.88 7.46
C ASN A 69 4.99 4.61 7.98
N HIS A 70 6.09 4.19 7.35
CA HIS A 70 6.89 3.08 7.82
C HIS A 70 7.27 3.25 9.30
N ALA A 71 6.98 2.23 10.11
CA ALA A 71 7.27 2.27 11.54
C ALA A 71 8.78 2.19 11.78
N GLU A 72 9.32 3.02 12.67
CA GLU A 72 10.76 3.06 12.96
C GLU A 72 11.32 1.71 13.43
N VAL A 73 10.51 0.88 14.08
CA VAL A 73 10.92 -0.47 14.52
C VAL A 73 10.98 -1.49 13.39
N SER A 74 10.27 -1.25 12.29
CA SER A 74 10.07 -2.25 11.24
C SER A 74 11.35 -2.50 10.45
N VAL A 75 11.64 -3.77 10.19
CA VAL A 75 12.73 -4.19 9.30
C VAL A 75 12.29 -4.04 7.85
N THR A 76 13.19 -3.54 7.01
CA THR A 76 13.02 -3.44 5.55
C THR A 76 13.79 -4.57 4.85
N GLY A 77 13.46 -4.85 3.60
CA GLY A 77 14.28 -5.71 2.74
C GLY A 77 13.52 -6.32 1.58
N GLU A 78 14.27 -6.93 0.66
CA GLU A 78 13.75 -7.52 -0.57
C GLU A 78 12.70 -8.62 -0.36
N GLN A 79 12.61 -9.22 0.83
CA GLN A 79 11.62 -10.26 1.13
C GLN A 79 10.31 -9.70 1.68
N LEU A 80 10.21 -8.39 1.94
CA LEU A 80 8.99 -7.78 2.46
C LEU A 80 7.86 -7.81 1.41
N ASP A 81 6.67 -8.25 1.79
CA ASP A 81 5.54 -8.36 0.85
C ASP A 81 4.48 -7.29 1.07
N ILE A 82 4.13 -7.00 2.32
CA ILE A 82 3.06 -6.04 2.62
C ILE A 82 3.31 -5.40 3.98
N VAL A 83 2.76 -4.22 4.22
CA VAL A 83 2.77 -3.60 5.54
C VAL A 83 1.35 -3.38 6.07
N ALA A 84 1.22 -3.40 7.39
CA ALA A 84 -0.05 -3.15 8.08
C ALA A 84 0.17 -2.33 9.36
N PRO A 85 -0.88 -1.78 9.98
CA PRO A 85 -0.75 -1.03 11.23
C PRO A 85 -0.02 -1.85 12.30
N GLY A 86 1.08 -1.31 12.81
CA GLY A 86 1.90 -1.99 13.83
C GLY A 86 2.42 -1.06 14.91
N VAL A 87 2.02 0.22 14.92
CA VAL A 87 2.36 1.17 15.97
C VAL A 87 1.13 1.47 16.81
N ASP A 88 1.31 1.49 18.14
CA ASP A 88 0.27 1.88 19.09
C ASP A 88 -1.01 1.03 18.99
N ILE A 89 -0.85 -0.27 18.75
CA ILE A 89 -1.93 -1.23 18.57
C ILE A 89 -2.46 -1.68 19.93
N TYR A 90 -3.75 -1.43 20.16
CA TYR A 90 -4.45 -1.94 21.32
C TYR A 90 -4.94 -3.36 21.08
N SER A 91 -4.72 -4.24 22.04
CA SER A 91 -5.17 -5.62 21.98
C SER A 91 -5.54 -6.14 23.37
N THR A 92 -6.17 -7.30 23.42
CA THR A 92 -6.47 -8.00 24.67
C THR A 92 -5.19 -8.52 25.33
N SER A 93 -5.25 -8.67 26.65
CA SER A 93 -4.19 -9.21 27.50
C SER A 93 -4.80 -10.17 28.53
N TYR A 94 -3.95 -10.78 29.35
CA TYR A 94 -4.37 -11.72 30.38
C TYR A 94 -5.33 -11.08 31.40
N LYS A 95 -6.17 -11.92 32.04
CA LYS A 95 -7.08 -11.51 33.13
C LYS A 95 -8.05 -10.37 32.74
N GLY A 96 -8.51 -10.35 31.49
CA GLY A 96 -9.45 -9.33 30.99
C GLY A 96 -8.85 -7.93 30.83
N LEU A 97 -7.52 -7.83 30.86
CA LEU A 97 -6.81 -6.56 30.65
C LEU A 97 -6.60 -6.28 29.17
N TYR A 98 -6.11 -5.07 28.90
CA TYR A 98 -5.70 -4.63 27.57
C TYR A 98 -4.22 -4.29 27.59
N ARG A 99 -3.58 -4.40 26.42
CA ARG A 99 -2.23 -3.92 26.18
C ARG A 99 -2.22 -2.93 25.02
N LYS A 100 -1.18 -2.11 24.98
CA LYS A 100 -0.78 -1.31 23.83
C LYS A 100 0.59 -1.81 23.39
N GLY A 101 0.75 -2.19 22.12
CA GLY A 101 1.98 -2.73 21.56
C GLY A 101 2.42 -1.98 20.30
N THR A 102 3.72 -2.07 20.02
CA THR A 102 4.33 -1.60 18.78
C THR A 102 5.27 -2.69 18.26
N GLY A 103 5.05 -3.15 17.04
CA GLY A 103 5.87 -4.13 16.36
C GLY A 103 5.21 -4.78 15.14
N THR A 104 6.04 -5.35 14.27
CA THR A 104 5.63 -6.13 13.10
C THR A 104 4.81 -7.37 13.46
N SER A 105 4.89 -7.85 14.71
CA SER A 105 4.02 -8.93 15.21
C SER A 105 2.55 -8.52 15.29
N ASP A 106 2.24 -7.29 15.67
CA ASP A 106 0.86 -6.77 15.67
C ASP A 106 0.36 -6.60 14.23
N ALA A 107 1.21 -6.10 13.33
CA ALA A 107 0.90 -5.98 11.90
C ALA A 107 0.63 -7.36 11.25
N ALA A 108 1.47 -8.37 11.52
CA ALA A 108 1.30 -9.72 11.02
C ALA A 108 -0.03 -10.35 11.49
N ALA A 109 -0.45 -10.10 12.74
CA ALA A 109 -1.73 -10.57 13.23
C ALA A 109 -2.92 -9.94 12.49
N ILE A 110 -2.84 -8.64 12.17
CA ILE A 110 -3.86 -7.96 11.35
C ILE A 110 -3.94 -8.58 9.95
N VAL A 111 -2.79 -8.82 9.30
CA VAL A 111 -2.74 -9.45 7.98
C VAL A 111 -3.28 -10.89 8.03
N ALA A 112 -2.98 -11.66 9.07
CA ALA A 112 -3.57 -12.99 9.25
C ALA A 112 -5.10 -12.95 9.36
N GLY A 113 -5.65 -11.95 10.06
CA GLY A 113 -7.09 -11.69 10.08
C GLY A 113 -7.65 -11.33 8.70
N ALA A 114 -6.94 -10.52 7.93
CA ALA A 114 -7.31 -10.18 6.56
C ALA A 114 -7.33 -11.41 5.64
N VAL A 115 -6.33 -12.29 5.74
CA VAL A 115 -6.29 -13.58 5.03
C VAL A 115 -7.54 -14.40 5.34
N ALA A 116 -7.92 -14.51 6.62
CA ALA A 116 -9.12 -15.25 7.03
C ALA A 116 -10.41 -14.65 6.46
N LEU A 117 -10.55 -13.32 6.46
CA LEU A 117 -11.71 -12.64 5.88
C LEU A 117 -11.80 -12.82 4.37
N VAL A 118 -10.68 -12.72 3.66
CA VAL A 118 -10.62 -12.98 2.22
C VAL A 118 -11.01 -14.44 1.93
N ARG A 119 -10.48 -15.42 2.67
CA ARG A 119 -10.87 -16.82 2.52
C ARG A 119 -12.34 -17.08 2.85
N SER A 120 -12.88 -16.38 3.84
CA SER A 120 -14.31 -16.50 4.15
C SER A 120 -15.20 -15.99 3.02
N LYS A 121 -14.78 -14.93 2.33
CA LYS A 121 -15.55 -14.34 1.23
C LYS A 121 -15.33 -15.07 -0.10
N TYR A 122 -14.13 -15.57 -0.33
CA TYR A 122 -13.69 -16.24 -1.54
C TYR A 122 -13.12 -17.63 -1.20
N PRO A 123 -13.98 -18.61 -0.83
CA PRO A 123 -13.53 -19.89 -0.30
C PRO A 123 -12.78 -20.77 -1.32
N ASP A 124 -12.98 -20.50 -2.62
CA ASP A 124 -12.34 -21.27 -3.70
C ASP A 124 -10.95 -20.73 -4.09
N LEU A 125 -10.48 -19.63 -3.48
CA LEU A 125 -9.14 -19.12 -3.73
C LEU A 125 -8.08 -19.97 -3.02
N SER A 126 -7.07 -20.38 -3.79
CA SER A 126 -5.84 -20.94 -3.25
C SER A 126 -5.12 -19.94 -2.34
N ALA A 127 -4.20 -20.42 -1.51
CA ALA A 127 -3.36 -19.61 -0.66
C ALA A 127 -2.59 -18.55 -1.48
N GLU A 128 -2.05 -18.94 -2.65
CA GLU A 128 -1.35 -18.03 -3.56
C GLU A 128 -2.29 -16.92 -4.07
N GLU A 129 -3.53 -17.23 -4.46
CA GLU A 129 -4.50 -16.24 -4.92
C GLU A 129 -4.99 -15.32 -3.79
N VAL A 130 -5.10 -15.83 -2.56
CA VAL A 130 -5.41 -14.99 -1.40
C VAL A 130 -4.29 -13.97 -1.16
N VAL A 131 -3.03 -14.41 -1.19
CA VAL A 131 -1.86 -13.53 -1.05
C VAL A 131 -1.83 -12.50 -2.18
N HIS A 132 -1.99 -12.93 -3.44
CA HIS A 132 -2.07 -12.05 -4.60
C HIS A 132 -3.15 -11.00 -4.45
N ARG A 133 -4.35 -11.40 -4.01
CA ARG A 133 -5.46 -10.48 -3.80
C ARG A 133 -5.14 -9.42 -2.75
N LEU A 134 -4.46 -9.78 -1.66
CA LEU A 134 -4.02 -8.83 -0.64
C LEU A 134 -2.96 -7.86 -1.18
N THR A 135 -1.97 -8.35 -1.93
CA THR A 135 -0.87 -7.52 -2.44
C THR A 135 -1.29 -6.66 -3.63
N ALA A 136 -2.07 -7.19 -4.58
CA ALA A 136 -2.56 -6.45 -5.74
C ALA A 136 -3.57 -5.34 -5.39
N THR A 137 -4.17 -5.39 -4.19
CA THR A 137 -5.11 -4.36 -3.71
C THR A 137 -4.53 -3.47 -2.62
N ALA A 138 -3.27 -3.71 -2.22
CA ALA A 138 -2.58 -2.87 -1.26
C ALA A 138 -2.49 -1.43 -1.76
N THR A 139 -2.52 -0.48 -0.82
CA THR A 139 -2.33 0.93 -1.14
C THR A 139 -0.83 1.22 -1.21
N ASP A 140 -0.35 1.39 -2.43
CA ASP A 140 1.05 1.69 -2.73
C ASP A 140 1.52 2.96 -1.98
N LYS A 141 2.71 2.88 -1.40
CA LYS A 141 3.37 3.95 -0.64
C LYS A 141 4.87 3.81 -0.79
N GLY A 142 5.56 4.95 -0.83
CA GLY A 142 6.99 4.98 -1.10
C GLY A 142 7.25 5.14 -2.61
N PRO A 143 8.37 4.61 -3.13
CA PRO A 143 8.60 4.53 -4.57
C PRO A 143 7.48 3.75 -5.26
N PRO A 144 7.02 4.14 -6.47
CA PRO A 144 5.93 3.44 -7.15
C PRO A 144 6.24 1.95 -7.39
N GLY A 145 5.26 1.11 -7.09
CA GLY A 145 5.35 -0.34 -7.24
C GLY A 145 5.95 -1.01 -6.01
N ARG A 146 6.51 -2.21 -6.19
CA ARG A 146 7.04 -2.97 -5.06
C ARG A 146 8.41 -2.42 -4.63
N ASP A 147 8.55 -2.15 -3.34
CA ASP A 147 9.80 -1.68 -2.73
C ASP A 147 10.15 -2.43 -1.43
N GLU A 148 11.36 -2.21 -0.92
CA GLU A 148 11.87 -2.90 0.29
C GLU A 148 11.31 -2.35 1.60
N GLN A 149 10.67 -1.18 1.58
CA GLN A 149 10.15 -0.48 2.76
C GLN A 149 8.65 -0.76 2.97
N TYR A 150 7.85 -0.81 1.90
CA TYR A 150 6.41 -1.04 1.97
C TYR A 150 5.96 -2.36 1.32
N GLY A 151 6.87 -3.10 0.68
CA GLY A 151 6.49 -4.28 -0.11
C GLY A 151 5.59 -3.84 -1.27
N TYR A 152 4.42 -4.45 -1.42
CA TYR A 152 3.37 -4.02 -2.35
C TYR A 152 2.50 -2.86 -1.82
N GLY A 153 2.73 -2.41 -0.57
CA GLY A 153 2.02 -1.28 0.03
C GLY A 153 1.31 -1.62 1.34
N VAL A 154 0.49 -0.68 1.80
CA VAL A 154 -0.31 -0.81 3.02
C VAL A 154 -1.56 -1.66 2.77
N LEU A 155 -1.81 -2.65 3.62
CA LEU A 155 -3.02 -3.48 3.60
C LEU A 155 -4.29 -2.62 3.44
N ASN A 156 -5.04 -2.87 2.36
CA ASN A 156 -6.36 -2.29 2.14
C ASN A 156 -7.42 -3.40 2.13
N LEU A 157 -7.92 -3.72 3.32
CA LEU A 157 -8.86 -4.83 3.49
C LEU A 157 -10.18 -4.61 2.75
N VAL A 158 -10.64 -3.37 2.61
CA VAL A 158 -11.86 -3.07 1.86
C VAL A 158 -11.64 -3.42 0.38
N ALA A 159 -10.57 -2.93 -0.23
CA ALA A 159 -10.24 -3.25 -1.62
C ALA A 159 -10.02 -4.75 -1.83
N ALA A 160 -9.30 -5.42 -0.92
CA ALA A 160 -9.14 -6.87 -0.94
C ALA A 160 -10.48 -7.61 -0.88
N LEU A 161 -11.51 -7.06 -0.24
CA LEU A 161 -12.83 -7.68 -0.17
C LEU A 161 -13.79 -7.24 -1.28
N THR A 162 -13.49 -6.20 -2.07
CA THR A 162 -14.48 -5.65 -3.03
C THR A 162 -13.99 -5.51 -4.46
N ALA A 163 -12.68 -5.42 -4.70
CA ALA A 163 -12.15 -5.23 -6.04
C ALA A 163 -12.32 -6.49 -6.90
N ASP A 164 -12.48 -6.30 -8.20
CA ASP A 164 -12.25 -7.38 -9.16
C ASP A 164 -10.74 -7.49 -9.37
N VAL A 165 -10.17 -8.65 -9.05
CA VAL A 165 -8.72 -8.89 -9.09
C VAL A 165 -8.47 -9.99 -10.11
N PRO A 166 -7.78 -9.71 -11.22
CA PRO A 166 -7.43 -10.73 -12.19
C PRO A 166 -6.64 -11.86 -11.52
N PRO A 167 -6.93 -13.14 -11.84
CA PRO A 167 -6.15 -14.27 -11.32
C PRO A 167 -4.67 -14.13 -11.63
N LEU A 168 -3.82 -14.72 -10.80
CA LEU A 168 -2.37 -14.73 -11.02
C LEU A 168 -2.01 -15.22 -12.43
N GLY A 169 -1.18 -14.46 -13.12
CA GLY A 169 -0.73 -14.79 -14.48
C GLY A 169 -1.74 -14.43 -15.59
N SER A 170 -2.87 -13.81 -15.26
CA SER A 170 -3.74 -13.20 -16.26
C SER A 170 -3.02 -12.00 -16.87
N VAL A 171 -2.69 -12.07 -18.15
CA VAL A 171 -2.23 -10.90 -18.90
C VAL A 171 -3.46 -10.01 -19.06
N ALA A 172 -3.49 -8.87 -18.37
CA ALA A 172 -4.49 -7.85 -18.64
C ALA A 172 -4.48 -7.56 -20.15
N PRO A 173 -5.64 -7.41 -20.82
CA PRO A 173 -5.63 -7.02 -22.22
C PRO A 173 -4.90 -5.68 -22.32
N THR A 174 -3.70 -5.71 -22.89
CA THR A 174 -3.02 -4.49 -23.32
C THR A 174 -4.00 -3.77 -24.25
N PRO A 175 -4.26 -2.46 -24.06
CA PRO A 175 -4.86 -1.70 -25.13
C PRO A 175 -3.92 -1.89 -26.32
N ASN A 176 -4.42 -2.52 -27.39
CA ASN A 176 -3.67 -2.66 -28.62
C ASN A 176 -3.18 -1.27 -29.00
N SER A 177 -1.86 -1.07 -28.92
CA SER A 177 -1.19 -0.06 -29.73
C SER A 177 -1.48 -0.45 -31.16
N THR A 178 -2.54 0.11 -31.73
CA THR A 178 -2.77 0.07 -33.17
C THR A 178 -1.49 0.59 -33.79
N THR A 179 -0.84 -0.30 -34.53
CA THR A 179 0.27 -0.05 -35.41
C THR A 179 0.00 1.25 -36.17
N ALA A 180 0.70 2.32 -35.78
CA ALA A 180 0.88 3.48 -36.63
C ALA A 180 1.74 3.01 -37.80
N ASP A 181 1.08 2.56 -38.85
CA ASP A 181 1.71 2.28 -40.13
C ASP A 181 2.38 3.56 -40.61
N ALA A 182 3.66 3.44 -40.95
CA ALA A 182 4.54 4.56 -41.22
C ALA A 182 4.16 5.23 -42.54
N ALA A 183 3.69 6.47 -42.49
CA ALA A 183 3.61 7.34 -43.65
C ALA A 183 5.00 8.00 -43.91
N PRO A 184 5.47 8.09 -45.18
CA PRO A 184 6.79 8.63 -45.51
C PRO A 184 6.90 10.15 -45.28
N PRO A 185 8.12 10.70 -45.12
CA PRO A 185 8.32 12.07 -44.66
C PRO A 185 8.00 13.09 -45.76
N GLY A 186 7.00 13.93 -45.49
CA GLY A 186 6.66 15.14 -46.25
C GLY A 186 7.29 16.41 -45.65
N GLU A 187 7.62 17.34 -46.53
CA GLU A 187 8.43 18.57 -46.38
C GLU A 187 8.12 19.54 -45.21
N PRO A 188 9.10 20.42 -44.83
CA PRO A 188 8.98 21.30 -43.66
C PRO A 188 7.99 22.46 -43.89
N GLY A 189 6.80 22.33 -43.32
CA GLY A 189 5.75 23.36 -43.29
C GLY A 189 5.70 24.15 -41.98
N ARG A 190 6.13 25.41 -42.04
CA ARG A 190 5.63 26.62 -41.33
C ARG A 190 5.27 26.50 -39.83
N SER A 191 6.11 27.12 -38.99
CA SER A 191 5.89 27.35 -37.57
C SER A 191 4.71 28.31 -37.28
N ASN A 192 3.71 27.82 -36.55
CA ASN A 192 2.65 28.65 -35.94
C ASN A 192 2.97 28.93 -34.47
N THR A 193 3.91 29.86 -34.24
CA THR A 193 4.19 30.46 -32.93
C THR A 193 3.10 31.49 -32.58
N GLY A 194 1.86 31.04 -32.37
CA GLY A 194 0.71 31.94 -32.18
C GLY A 194 -0.38 31.47 -31.21
N GLY A 195 -0.22 30.32 -30.53
CA GLY A 195 -1.29 29.71 -29.73
C GLY A 195 -1.10 29.67 -28.21
N ILE A 196 0.09 29.99 -27.68
CA ILE A 196 0.42 29.77 -26.26
C ILE A 196 0.35 31.06 -25.41
N LEU A 197 0.14 32.22 -26.02
CA LEU A 197 -0.01 33.50 -25.29
C LEU A 197 -1.47 33.93 -25.02
N ALA A 198 -2.47 33.27 -25.61
CA ALA A 198 -3.89 33.66 -25.46
C ALA A 198 -4.59 32.98 -24.26
N ALA A 199 -4.09 31.86 -23.75
CA ALA A 199 -4.73 31.14 -22.64
C ALA A 199 -4.28 31.62 -21.23
N LEU A 200 -3.15 32.33 -21.12
CA LEU A 200 -2.63 32.84 -19.85
C LEU A 200 -3.18 34.24 -19.47
N LEU A 201 -3.87 34.94 -20.37
CA LEU A 201 -4.48 36.24 -20.09
C LEU A 201 -5.96 36.17 -19.66
N ALA A 202 -6.62 35.01 -19.81
CA ALA A 202 -8.01 34.83 -19.39
C ALA A 202 -8.17 34.49 -17.88
N ALA A 203 -7.14 33.96 -17.22
CA ALA A 203 -7.19 33.60 -15.79
C ALA A 203 -6.95 34.79 -14.85
N ALA A 204 -6.30 35.87 -15.31
CA ALA A 204 -6.01 37.04 -14.48
C ALA A 204 -7.20 38.00 -14.32
N ALA A 205 -8.18 37.99 -15.24
CA ALA A 205 -9.34 38.88 -15.18
C ALA A 205 -10.43 38.44 -14.18
N VAL A 206 -10.52 37.13 -13.87
CA VAL A 206 -11.52 36.59 -12.92
C VAL A 206 -11.08 36.76 -11.46
N GLY A 207 -9.77 36.72 -11.19
CA GLY A 207 -9.22 36.88 -9.82
C GLY A 207 -9.35 38.28 -9.24
N VAL A 208 -9.27 39.33 -10.07
CA VAL A 208 -9.31 40.73 -9.60
C VAL A 208 -10.73 41.16 -9.22
N ALA A 209 -11.78 40.61 -9.86
CA ALA A 209 -13.17 40.95 -9.56
C ALA A 209 -13.66 40.39 -8.20
N ALA A 210 -13.19 39.20 -7.80
CA ALA A 210 -13.60 38.56 -6.54
C ALA A 210 -13.02 39.27 -5.30
N VAL A 211 -11.79 39.80 -5.40
CA VAL A 211 -11.15 40.55 -4.30
C VAL A 211 -11.80 41.93 -4.13
N PHE A 212 -12.19 42.58 -5.23
CA PHE A 212 -12.81 43.91 -5.17
C PHE A 212 -14.24 43.90 -4.59
N PHE A 213 -15.02 42.83 -4.81
CA PHE A 213 -16.35 42.68 -4.20
C PHE A 213 -16.30 42.14 -2.76
N GLY A 214 -15.32 41.31 -2.39
CA GLY A 214 -15.17 40.78 -1.03
C GLY A 214 -14.79 41.83 0.02
N MET A 215 -14.12 42.92 -0.37
CA MET A 215 -13.68 43.98 0.56
C MET A 215 -14.72 45.07 0.82
N ARG A 216 -15.82 45.12 0.05
CA ARG A 216 -16.87 46.16 0.20
C ARG A 216 -17.98 45.79 1.19
N GLY A 217 -18.05 44.52 1.63
CA GLY A 217 -19.09 44.01 2.55
C GLY A 217 -18.74 44.05 4.04
N ARG A 218 -17.56 44.57 4.44
CA ARG A 218 -17.11 44.60 5.84
C ARG A 218 -16.67 45.99 6.27
N ARG A 219 -17.61 46.94 6.37
CA ARG A 219 -17.47 48.12 7.25
C ARG A 219 -18.77 48.32 8.03
N ARG A 220 -18.61 48.42 9.36
CA ARG A 220 -19.59 48.34 10.46
C ARG A 220 -20.42 49.63 10.62
N PRO A 221 -21.33 49.68 11.61
CA PRO A 221 -21.06 50.65 12.68
C PRO A 221 -21.10 50.06 14.08
N ALA A 222 -20.22 50.60 14.92
CA ALA A 222 -20.21 50.46 16.37
C ALA A 222 -21.36 51.26 17.00
N ALA A 223 -21.89 50.76 18.11
CA ALA A 223 -22.63 51.55 19.07
C ALA A 223 -22.06 51.26 20.47
N ASP A 224 -21.92 52.34 21.22
CA ASP A 224 -21.07 52.56 22.39
C ASP A 224 -21.87 52.53 23.70
N ALA A 225 -21.14 52.26 24.79
CA ALA A 225 -21.35 52.67 26.17
C ALA A 225 -22.52 52.10 27.01
N ARG A 226 -22.19 51.40 28.12
CA ARG A 226 -22.16 51.94 29.51
C ARG A 226 -22.08 50.82 30.56
N SER A 227 -21.04 50.87 31.40
CA SER A 227 -21.00 50.26 32.73
C SER A 227 -21.98 50.99 33.68
N PRO A 228 -22.50 50.33 34.73
CA PRO A 228 -21.98 50.63 36.08
C PRO A 228 -21.98 49.43 37.07
N LYS A 229 -21.20 49.58 38.16
CA LYS A 229 -21.25 48.83 39.43
C LYS A 229 -21.12 49.89 40.57
N PRO A 230 -21.50 49.68 41.86
CA PRO A 230 -22.47 48.80 42.56
C PRO A 230 -23.53 49.63 43.38
N PRO A 231 -24.28 49.04 44.34
CA PRO A 231 -23.84 49.11 45.75
C PRO A 231 -24.07 47.81 46.57
N GLY A 232 -23.32 47.65 47.67
CA GLY A 232 -23.52 46.60 48.70
C GLY A 232 -22.29 45.74 48.94
#